data_AF-A0A3B0ZL39-F1
#
_entry.id   AF-A0A3B0ZL39-F1
#
_cell.length_a   1.000
_cell.length_b   1.000
_cell.length_c   1.000
_cell.angle_alpha   90.00
_cell.angle_beta   90.00
_cell.angle_gamma   90.00
#
_symmetry.space_group_name_H-M   'P 1'
#
loop_
_entity.id
_entity.type
_entity.pdbx_description
1 polymer ?
#
loop_
_entity_poly.entity_id
_entity_poly.type
_entity_poly.pdbx_seq_one_letter_code
_entity_poly.pdbx_strand_id
1 'polypeptide(L)'
;MSHKDAAETPAVMNVRELGMDALQVLLGEYGLHCKKVADRCDIPGSFWGESEAGLVGTQLLLRDDTPVHSALHEACHFICMTPDRREGLHTDA
;
A
#
# COMPACT_ATOMS: atom_id res chain seq x y z
N MET A 1 27.20 20.67 -27.32
CA MET A 1 26.85 19.36 -26.73
C MET A 1 25.78 19.63 -25.68
N SER A 2 24.53 19.29 -25.99
CA SER A 2 23.39 19.53 -25.10
C SER A 2 23.27 18.32 -24.18
N HIS A 3 23.66 18.47 -22.91
CA HIS A 3 23.30 17.51 -21.88
C HIS A 3 21.79 17.63 -21.67
N LYS A 4 21.04 16.69 -22.22
CA LYS A 4 19.63 16.50 -21.89
C LYS A 4 19.63 15.80 -20.53
N ASP A 5 19.40 16.57 -19.46
CA ASP A 5 19.12 16.00 -18.14
C ASP A 5 17.91 15.08 -18.30
N ALA A 6 18.16 13.77 -18.29
CA ALA A 6 17.10 12.81 -18.05
C ALA A 6 16.64 13.08 -16.61
N ALA A 7 15.41 13.57 -16.46
CA ALA A 7 14.83 13.82 -15.15
C ALA A 7 15.00 12.56 -14.30
N GLU A 8 15.85 12.64 -13.27
CA GLU A 8 15.98 11.57 -12.27
C GLU A 8 14.59 11.34 -11.71
N THR A 9 14.03 10.15 -11.96
CA THR A 9 12.78 9.76 -11.33
C THR A 9 13.08 9.64 -9.84
N PRO A 10 12.33 10.32 -8.95
CA PRO A 10 12.61 10.25 -7.52
C PRO A 10 12.63 8.80 -7.09
N ALA A 11 13.66 8.40 -6.34
CA ALA A 11 13.78 7.04 -5.84
C ALA A 11 12.63 6.76 -4.87
N VAL A 12 11.68 5.92 -5.29
CA VAL A 12 10.56 5.46 -4.47
C VAL A 12 10.91 4.10 -3.88
N MET A 13 10.87 4.00 -2.55
CA MET A 13 11.05 2.73 -1.85
C MET A 13 9.81 1.85 -1.99
N ASN A 14 9.99 0.63 -2.47
CA ASN A 14 8.94 -0.37 -2.62
C ASN A 14 8.97 -1.41 -1.49
N VAL A 15 7.87 -2.15 -1.33
CA VAL A 15 7.73 -3.19 -0.30
C VAL A 15 8.85 -4.22 -0.36
N ARG A 16 9.37 -4.59 -1.54
CA ARG A 16 10.52 -5.51 -1.66
C ARG A 16 11.80 -5.01 -0.96
N GLU A 17 11.99 -3.70 -0.89
CA GLU A 17 13.19 -3.08 -0.32
C GLU A 17 13.08 -2.96 1.21
N LEU A 18 11.89 -2.70 1.72
CA LEU A 18 11.60 -2.63 3.15
C LEU A 18 11.42 -4.01 3.79
N GLY A 19 10.81 -4.94 3.05
CA GLY A 19 10.35 -6.23 3.53
C GLY A 19 8.92 -6.19 4.06
N MET A 20 8.14 -7.20 3.70
CA MET A 20 6.73 -7.29 4.08
C MET A 20 6.54 -7.43 5.60
N ASP A 21 7.45 -8.15 6.26
CA ASP A 21 7.37 -8.43 7.70
C ASP A 21 7.44 -7.17 8.55
N ALA A 22 8.22 -6.17 8.14
CA ALA A 22 8.32 -4.90 8.84
C ALA A 22 6.98 -4.16 8.86
N LEU A 23 6.27 -4.13 7.72
CA LEU A 23 4.93 -3.57 7.62
C LEU A 23 3.92 -4.38 8.43
N GLN A 24 4.00 -5.71 8.39
CA GLN A 24 3.09 -6.58 9.13
C GLN A 24 3.22 -6.39 10.65
N VAL A 25 4.45 -6.26 11.17
CA VAL A 25 4.70 -5.99 12.60
C VAL A 25 4.12 -4.64 12.99
N LEU A 26 4.46 -3.58 12.25
CA LEU A 26 4.00 -2.22 12.56
C LEU A 26 2.48 -2.09 12.51
N LEU A 27 1.86 -2.57 11.43
CA LEU A 27 0.43 -2.36 11.17
C LEU A 27 -0.45 -3.36 11.92
N GLY A 28 0.11 -4.49 12.35
CA GLY A 28 -0.56 -5.46 13.20
C GLY A 28 -1.01 -4.87 14.54
N GLU A 29 -0.24 -3.95 15.12
CA GLU A 29 -0.59 -3.22 16.35
C GLU A 29 -1.87 -2.38 16.21
N TYR A 30 -2.26 -2.06 14.97
CA TYR A 30 -3.48 -1.31 14.65
C TYR A 30 -4.63 -2.20 14.15
N GLY A 31 -4.45 -3.53 14.14
CA GLY A 31 -5.45 -4.50 13.67
C GLY A 31 -5.47 -4.73 12.16
N LEU A 32 -4.45 -4.27 11.43
CA LEU A 32 -4.31 -4.50 9.99
C LEU A 32 -3.48 -5.76 9.71
N HIS A 33 -3.84 -6.45 8.63
CA HIS A 33 -3.17 -7.66 8.17
C HIS A 33 -2.61 -7.43 6.76
N CYS A 34 -1.29 -7.47 6.63
CA CYS A 34 -0.63 -7.36 5.33
C CYS A 34 -0.75 -8.69 4.58
N LYS A 35 -1.22 -8.64 3.34
CA LYS A 35 -1.36 -9.82 2.48
C LYS A 35 -0.69 -9.57 1.15
N LYS A 36 0.25 -10.45 0.82
CA LYS A 36 0.94 -10.41 -0.47
C LYS A 36 0.00 -10.83 -1.60
N VAL A 37 -0.02 -10.03 -2.66
CA VAL A 37 -0.64 -10.30 -3.96
C VAL A 37 0.46 -10.79 -4.90
N ALA A 38 0.12 -11.71 -5.79
CA ALA A 38 1.07 -12.22 -6.78
C ALA A 38 1.51 -11.11 -7.74
N ASP A 39 2.75 -11.21 -8.23
CA ASP A 39 3.26 -10.28 -9.22
C ASP A 39 2.37 -10.26 -10.47
N ARG A 40 2.19 -9.07 -11.06
CA ARG A 40 1.38 -8.83 -12.26
C ARG A 40 -0.12 -9.12 -12.12
N CYS A 41 -0.60 -9.46 -10.92
CA CYS A 41 -2.02 -9.44 -10.62
C CYS A 41 -2.47 -8.05 -10.21
N ASP A 42 -3.73 -7.75 -10.49
CA ASP A 42 -4.41 -6.59 -9.93
C ASP A 42 -4.47 -6.70 -8.41
N ILE A 43 -4.32 -5.57 -7.73
CA ILE A 43 -4.41 -5.48 -6.27
C ILE A 43 -5.86 -5.12 -5.91
N PRO A 44 -6.66 -6.03 -5.34
CA PRO A 44 -8.05 -5.73 -5.00
C PRO A 44 -8.14 -4.58 -4.00
N GLY A 45 -9.10 -3.68 -4.19
CA GLY A 45 -9.28 -2.52 -3.32
C GLY A 45 -8.26 -1.40 -3.48
N SER A 46 -7.39 -1.48 -4.49
CA SER A 46 -6.62 -0.33 -4.96
C SER A 46 -7.53 0.63 -5.74
N PHE A 47 -7.49 1.92 -5.40
CA PHE A 47 -8.27 2.95 -6.08
C PHE A 47 -7.56 3.52 -7.32
N TRP A 48 -6.22 3.57 -7.28
CA TRP A 48 -5.40 4.25 -8.28
C TRP A 48 -4.62 3.30 -9.23
N GLY A 49 -4.69 1.97 -9.02
CA GLY A 49 -4.21 0.98 -10.00
C GLY A 49 -2.86 0.31 -9.71
N GLU A 50 -2.11 -0.01 -10.79
CA GLU A 50 -1.23 -1.19 -10.97
C GLU A 50 -0.41 -1.68 -9.77
N SER A 51 0.28 -0.80 -9.05
CA SER A 51 1.14 -1.16 -7.92
C SER A 51 0.65 -0.60 -6.59
N GLU A 52 -0.38 0.24 -6.58
CA GLU A 52 -0.85 0.87 -5.35
C GLU A 52 -1.51 -0.15 -4.41
N ALA A 53 -1.31 0.09 -3.11
CA ALA A 53 -1.88 -0.74 -2.06
C ALA A 53 -3.40 -0.76 -2.17
N GLY A 54 -3.98 -1.92 -1.86
CA GLY A 54 -5.42 -2.07 -1.76
C GLY A 54 -5.84 -2.32 -0.33
N LEU A 55 -7.01 -1.83 0.06
CA LEU A 55 -7.56 -2.04 1.40
C LEU A 55 -8.97 -2.61 1.32
N VAL A 56 -9.17 -3.77 1.96
CA VAL A 56 -10.47 -4.45 2.05
C VAL A 56 -10.69 -4.90 3.49
N GLY A 57 -11.64 -4.27 4.19
CA GLY A 57 -11.82 -4.47 5.63
C GLY A 57 -10.52 -4.20 6.40
N THR A 58 -9.95 -5.24 7.01
CA THR A 58 -8.66 -5.17 7.75
C THR A 58 -7.47 -5.70 6.94
N GLN A 59 -7.66 -6.05 5.66
CA GLN A 59 -6.62 -6.62 4.81
C GLN A 59 -5.98 -5.53 3.96
N LEU A 60 -4.69 -5.28 4.20
CA LEU A 60 -3.85 -4.44 3.36
C LEU A 60 -3.14 -5.30 2.32
N LEU A 61 -3.55 -5.18 1.06
CA LEU A 61 -3.13 -6.00 -0.07
C LEU A 61 -1.98 -5.32 -0.80
N LEU A 62 -0.85 -6.02 -0.91
CA LEU A 62 0.44 -5.44 -1.33
C LEU A 62 1.17 -6.36 -2.29
N ARG A 63 1.89 -5.78 -3.25
CA ARG A 63 2.79 -6.46 -4.19
C ARG A 63 4.22 -6.02 -3.92
N ASP A 64 5.20 -6.75 -4.46
CA ASP A 64 6.62 -6.44 -4.19
C ASP A 64 7.07 -5.08 -4.75
N ASP A 65 6.39 -4.58 -5.79
CA ASP A 65 6.57 -3.24 -6.35
C ASP A 65 5.58 -2.21 -5.78
N THR A 66 4.79 -2.55 -4.76
CA THR A 66 3.94 -1.55 -4.11
C THR A 66 4.82 -0.50 -3.42
N PRO A 67 4.62 0.79 -3.69
CA PRO A 67 5.32 1.83 -2.96
C PRO A 67 4.98 1.79 -1.48
N VAL A 68 5.99 1.90 -0.61
CA VAL A 68 5.77 1.88 0.85
C VAL A 68 4.82 3.01 1.27
N HIS A 69 4.91 4.18 0.64
CA HIS A 69 4.02 5.30 0.97
C HIS A 69 2.56 5.02 0.60
N SER A 70 2.28 4.23 -0.44
CA SER A 70 0.92 3.82 -0.79
C SER A 70 0.35 2.87 0.29
N ALA A 71 1.15 1.91 0.77
CA ALA A 71 0.76 1.05 1.90
C ALA A 71 0.45 1.86 3.17
N LEU A 72 1.27 2.85 3.49
CA LEU A 72 1.07 3.72 4.66
C LEU A 72 -0.13 4.66 4.50
N HIS A 73 -0.41 5.12 3.27
CA HIS A 73 -1.58 5.95 2.98
C HIS A 73 -2.88 5.21 3.29
N GLU A 74 -3.04 4.00 2.76
CA GLU A 74 -4.20 3.16 3.04
C GLU A 74 -4.32 2.79 4.52
N ALA A 75 -3.19 2.47 5.18
CA ALA A 75 -3.19 2.22 6.61
C ALA A 75 -3.65 3.44 7.42
N CYS A 76 -3.25 4.65 7.04
CA CYS A 76 -3.70 5.89 7.67
C CYS A 76 -5.21 6.08 7.55
N HIS A 77 -5.82 5.77 6.41
CA HIS A 77 -7.28 5.82 6.27
C HIS A 77 -7.95 4.89 7.28
N PHE A 78 -7.52 3.63 7.35
CA PHE A 78 -8.06 2.69 8.32
C PHE A 78 -7.88 3.15 9.78
N ILE A 79 -6.67 3.58 10.15
CA ILE A 79 -6.33 3.97 11.53
C ILE A 79 -7.12 5.21 11.96
N CYS A 80 -7.26 6.20 11.08
CA CYS A 80 -7.93 7.46 11.39
C CYS A 80 -9.46 7.38 11.25
N MET A 81 -10.00 6.33 10.62
CA MET A 81 -11.44 6.10 10.56
C MET A 81 -12.05 5.79 11.93
N THR A 82 -13.26 6.31 12.15
CA THR A 82 -14.12 5.89 13.25
C THR A 82 -14.48 4.40 13.13
N PRO A 83 -14.68 3.68 14.24
CA PRO A 83 -15.03 2.25 14.22
C PRO A 83 -16.19 1.92 13.29
N ASP A 84 -17.28 2.70 13.35
CA ASP A 84 -18.48 2.51 12.51
C ASP A 84 -18.19 2.63 11.00
N ARG A 85 -17.20 3.44 10.60
CA ARG A 85 -16.80 3.56 9.18
C ARG A 85 -15.93 2.38 8.73
N ARG A 86 -15.20 1.73 9.64
CA ARG A 86 -14.37 0.56 9.30
C ARG A 86 -15.20 -0.66 8.92
N GLU A 87 -16.41 -0.82 9.49
CA GLU A 87 -17.30 -1.96 9.21
C GLU A 87 -17.82 -1.97 7.76
N GLY A 88 -17.89 -0.81 7.09
CA GLY A 88 -18.39 -0.67 5.72
C GLY A 88 -17.31 -0.63 4.64
N LEU A 89 -16.04 -0.90 4.97
CA LEU A 89 -14.92 -0.59 4.08
C LEU A 89 -14.77 -1.60 2.93
N HIS A 90 -15.16 -1.17 1.72
CA HIS A 90 -15.12 -1.96 0.49
C HIS A 90 -14.54 -1.15 -0.68
N THR A 91 -13.24 -0.82 -0.61
CA THR A 91 -12.45 -0.12 -1.65
C THR A 91 -12.43 1.41 -1.65
N ASP A 92 -13.03 2.07 -0.65
CA ASP A 92 -13.00 3.53 -0.51
C ASP A 92 -12.71 3.92 0.95
N ALA A 93 -11.43 4.17 1.22
CA ALA A 93 -10.90 4.54 2.52
C ALA A 93 -10.78 6.06 2.65
#